data_AF-A0A7V7SAG2-F1
#
_entry.id   AF-A0A7V7SAG2-F1
#
_cell.length_a   1.000
_cell.length_b   1.000
_cell.length_c   1.000
_cell.angle_alpha   90.00
_cell.angle_beta   90.00
_cell.angle_gamma   90.00
#
_symmetry.space_group_name_H-M   'P 1'
#
loop_
_entity.id
_entity.type
_entity.pdbx_description
1 polymer ?
#
loop_
_entity_poly.entity_id
_entity_poly.type
_entity_poly.pdbx_seq_one_letter_code
_entity_poly.pdbx_strand_id
1 'polypeptide(L)'
;MNFPNTWEDYTSQYLEMAENLIKHNPINNDLIIPTMYIARHYIELRTKMIAKIAKVMNGGEPKKVTGHNLKTLWDESSHLIVQTLKNHGLYSPHVQVQLQQIQNFINKRTNWDDDSMALRYPYDLHGSAYELKEDISLFKNEWNNCTEALEYIYKQLTTDIQKGTIPLTQNQKDSLRNNGIII
;
A
#
# COMPACT_ATOMS: atom_id res chain seq x y z
N MET A 1 21.15 9.90 7.08
CA MET A 1 20.14 9.20 6.28
C MET A 1 20.67 9.08 4.86
N ASN A 2 20.71 7.88 4.31
CA ASN A 2 20.98 7.69 2.89
C ASN A 2 19.71 8.07 2.12
N PHE A 3 19.85 8.79 1.01
CA PHE A 3 18.72 9.07 0.13
C PHE A 3 18.12 7.76 -0.41
N PRO A 4 16.79 7.65 -0.56
CA PRO A 4 16.17 6.47 -1.16
C PRO A 4 16.66 6.36 -2.62
N ASN A 5 17.29 5.24 -2.95
CA ASN A 5 17.83 4.99 -4.29
C ASN A 5 16.84 4.20 -5.15
N THR A 6 15.82 3.63 -4.53
CA THR A 6 14.74 2.89 -5.18
C THR A 6 13.37 3.34 -4.65
N TRP A 7 12.32 3.00 -5.39
CA TRP A 7 10.96 3.25 -4.93
C TRP A 7 10.59 2.37 -3.74
N GLU A 8 11.19 1.18 -3.66
CA GLU A 8 11.10 0.31 -2.48
C GLU A 8 11.71 0.95 -1.23
N ASP A 9 12.89 1.58 -1.35
CA ASP A 9 13.50 2.34 -0.24
C ASP A 9 12.60 3.50 0.18
N TYR A 10 12.08 4.25 -0.79
CA TYR A 10 11.18 5.37 -0.54
C TYR A 10 9.91 4.92 0.18
N THR A 11 9.30 3.82 -0.25
CA THR A 11 8.11 3.23 0.38
C THR A 11 8.41 2.76 1.80
N SER A 12 9.58 2.15 2.03
CA SER A 12 10.00 1.65 3.34
C SER A 12 10.25 2.77 4.35
N GLN A 13 10.70 3.96 3.90
CA GLN A 13 10.83 5.12 4.77
C GLN A 13 9.48 5.63 5.28
N TYR A 14 8.40 5.55 4.48
CA TYR A 14 7.05 5.86 4.97
C TYR A 14 6.58 4.85 6.02
N LEU A 15 6.86 3.56 5.84
CA LEU A 15 6.56 2.53 6.82
C LEU A 15 7.26 2.81 8.14
N GLU A 16 8.59 2.98 8.09
CA GLU A 16 9.41 3.25 9.28
C GLU A 16 8.95 4.51 10.01
N MET A 17 8.65 5.58 9.27
CA MET A 17 8.14 6.82 9.85
C MET A 17 6.77 6.61 10.52
N ALA A 18 5.83 5.93 9.86
CA ALA A 18 4.52 5.63 10.43
C ALA A 18 4.64 4.80 11.71
N GLU A 19 5.42 3.72 11.69
CA GLU A 19 5.66 2.87 12.85
C GLU A 19 6.32 3.65 14.00
N ASN A 20 7.31 4.49 13.70
CA ASN A 20 7.97 5.30 14.70
C ASN A 20 7.03 6.33 15.34
N LEU A 21 6.17 6.97 14.55
CA LEU A 21 5.14 7.89 15.06
C LEU A 21 4.15 7.15 15.95
N ILE A 22 3.64 5.99 15.51
CA ILE A 22 2.69 5.16 16.27
C ILE A 22 3.27 4.67 17.60
N LYS A 23 4.55 4.30 17.60
CA LYS A 23 5.26 3.72 18.75
C LYS A 23 5.69 4.78 19.77
N HIS A 24 6.33 5.85 19.34
CA HIS A 24 6.96 6.82 20.25
C HIS A 24 6.06 8.00 20.61
N ASN A 25 5.05 8.27 19.80
CA ASN A 25 3.97 9.17 20.14
C ASN A 25 2.70 8.32 20.19
N PRO A 26 2.38 7.65 21.32
CA PRO A 26 1.14 6.91 21.42
C PRO A 26 0.03 7.89 21.08
N ILE A 27 -0.49 7.72 19.86
CA ILE A 27 -1.09 8.79 19.09
C ILE A 27 -1.99 9.64 19.99
N ASN A 28 -1.57 10.88 20.24
CA ASN A 28 -2.40 11.87 20.91
C ASN A 28 -3.25 12.58 19.84
N ASN A 29 -4.23 13.37 20.27
CA ASN A 29 -5.08 14.11 19.32
C ASN A 29 -4.28 15.05 18.40
N ASP A 30 -3.09 15.51 18.82
CA ASP A 30 -2.32 16.50 18.05
C ASP A 30 -1.50 15.88 16.90
N LEU A 31 -1.09 14.61 17.02
CA LEU A 31 -0.24 13.93 16.03
C LEU A 31 -0.95 12.80 15.25
N ILE A 32 -2.22 12.53 15.53
CA ILE A 32 -3.01 11.52 14.79
C ILE A 32 -3.06 11.82 13.30
N ILE A 33 -3.33 13.08 12.94
CA ILE A 33 -3.51 13.53 11.57
C ILE A 33 -2.25 13.28 10.72
N PRO A 34 -1.06 13.81 11.10
CA PRO A 34 0.17 13.54 10.34
C PRO A 34 0.55 12.06 10.36
N THR A 35 0.27 11.32 11.43
CA THR A 35 0.52 9.87 11.47
C THR A 35 -0.33 9.12 10.45
N MET A 36 -1.63 9.41 10.40
CA MET A 36 -2.56 8.84 9.42
C MET A 36 -2.16 9.22 7.99
N TYR A 37 -1.68 10.45 7.77
CA TYR A 37 -1.18 10.89 6.47
C TYR A 37 -0.01 10.04 5.97
N ILE A 38 1.01 9.85 6.81
CA ILE A 38 2.21 9.05 6.49
C ILE A 38 1.82 7.58 6.29
N ALA A 39 1.00 7.03 7.18
CA ALA A 39 0.47 5.67 7.08
C ALA A 39 -0.26 5.46 5.74
N ARG A 40 -1.19 6.35 5.39
CA ARG A 40 -1.92 6.34 4.12
C ARG A 40 -0.98 6.33 2.91
N HIS A 41 0.09 7.12 2.93
CA HIS A 41 1.07 7.17 1.84
C HIS A 41 1.81 5.85 1.67
N TYR A 42 2.20 5.19 2.77
CA TYR A 42 2.78 3.85 2.67
C TYR A 42 1.80 2.86 2.00
N ILE A 43 0.53 2.83 2.42
CA ILE A 43 -0.50 1.95 1.83
C ILE A 43 -0.63 2.20 0.32
N GLU A 44 -0.67 3.48 -0.09
CA GLU A 44 -0.74 3.89 -1.49
C GLU A 44 0.45 3.35 -2.29
N LEU A 45 1.67 3.65 -1.82
CA LEU A 45 2.90 3.27 -2.51
C LEU A 45 3.07 1.75 -2.60
N ARG A 46 2.84 1.03 -1.50
CA ARG A 46 2.96 -0.43 -1.46
C ARG A 46 1.92 -1.10 -2.35
N THR A 47 0.68 -0.61 -2.37
CA THR A 47 -0.36 -1.09 -3.29
C THR A 47 0.04 -0.88 -4.75
N LYS A 48 0.61 0.29 -5.09
CA LYS A 48 1.13 0.59 -6.43
C LYS A 48 2.25 -0.36 -6.85
N MET A 49 3.16 -0.69 -5.95
CA MET A 49 4.24 -1.66 -6.21
C MET A 49 3.68 -3.05 -6.49
N ILE A 50 2.80 -3.56 -5.62
CA ILE A 50 2.17 -4.88 -5.80
C ILE A 50 1.41 -4.94 -7.13
N ALA A 51 0.66 -3.90 -7.49
CA ALA A 51 -0.07 -3.82 -8.75
C ALA A 51 0.85 -3.86 -9.98
N LYS A 52 2.01 -3.19 -9.93
CA LYS A 52 3.02 -3.23 -11.00
C LYS A 52 3.63 -4.61 -11.15
N ILE A 53 4.01 -5.26 -10.04
CA ILE A 53 4.50 -6.64 -10.04
C ILE A 53 3.45 -7.55 -10.69
N ALA A 54 2.21 -7.47 -10.24
CA ALA A 54 1.11 -8.28 -10.75
C ALA A 54 0.88 -8.10 -12.25
N LYS A 55 1.00 -6.87 -12.77
CA LYS A 55 0.86 -6.56 -14.20
C LYS A 55 1.99 -7.18 -15.02
N VAL A 56 3.23 -7.03 -14.56
CA VAL A 56 4.42 -7.57 -15.24
C VAL A 56 4.38 -9.08 -15.27
N MET A 57 3.97 -9.74 -14.18
CA MET A 57 3.84 -11.20 -14.13
C MET A 57 2.84 -11.74 -15.17
N ASN A 58 1.76 -11.00 -15.44
CA ASN A 58 0.80 -11.34 -16.49
C ASN A 58 1.25 -10.89 -17.91
N GLY A 59 2.53 -10.58 -18.12
CA GLY A 59 3.09 -10.19 -19.42
C GLY A 59 2.74 -8.79 -19.89
N GLY A 60 2.20 -7.93 -19.01
CA GLY A 60 1.93 -6.54 -19.33
C GLY A 60 3.06 -5.59 -18.94
N GLU A 61 3.01 -4.37 -19.47
CA GLU A 61 3.87 -3.28 -19.00
C GLU A 61 3.52 -2.87 -17.55
N PRO A 62 4.48 -2.44 -16.71
CA PRO A 62 4.21 -1.97 -15.37
C PRO A 62 3.06 -0.96 -15.37
N LYS A 63 2.04 -1.22 -14.56
CA LYS A 63 0.87 -0.35 -14.49
C LYS A 63 1.31 1.07 -14.13
N LYS A 64 1.05 2.04 -15.01
CA LYS A 64 1.07 3.46 -14.64
C LYS A 64 -0.11 3.70 -13.72
N VAL A 65 0.14 3.66 -12.42
CA VAL A 65 -0.87 4.02 -11.45
C VAL A 65 -0.70 5.50 -11.11
N THR A 66 -1.57 6.32 -11.66
CA THR A 66 -1.65 7.77 -11.39
C THR A 66 -2.77 8.07 -10.42
N GLY A 67 -2.68 9.20 -9.73
CA GLY A 67 -3.67 9.62 -8.74
C GLY A 67 -3.39 9.11 -7.33
N HIS A 68 -4.10 9.70 -6.37
CA HIS A 68 -3.94 9.44 -4.94
C HIS A 68 -5.14 8.73 -4.33
N ASN A 69 -6.28 8.67 -5.02
CA ASN A 69 -7.51 8.06 -4.51
C ASN A 69 -7.31 6.57 -4.14
N LEU A 70 -7.31 6.25 -2.84
CA LEU A 70 -6.96 4.91 -2.37
C LEU A 70 -7.98 3.85 -2.79
N LYS A 71 -9.28 4.18 -2.83
CA LYS A 71 -10.32 3.24 -3.26
C LYS A 71 -10.21 2.92 -4.73
N THR A 72 -10.08 3.93 -5.58
CA THR A 72 -9.90 3.72 -7.02
C THR A 72 -8.64 2.89 -7.28
N LEU A 73 -7.54 3.23 -6.60
CA LEU A 73 -6.30 2.45 -6.65
C LEU A 73 -6.53 0.97 -6.29
N TRP A 74 -7.20 0.71 -5.18
CA TRP A 74 -7.45 -0.64 -4.69
C TRP A 74 -8.40 -1.41 -5.61
N ASP A 75 -9.51 -0.83 -6.03
CA ASP A 75 -10.49 -1.48 -6.88
C ASP A 75 -9.85 -1.93 -8.20
N GLU A 76 -9.05 -1.07 -8.83
CA GLU A 76 -8.35 -1.43 -10.06
C GLU A 76 -7.19 -2.41 -9.84
N SER A 77 -6.53 -2.39 -8.68
CA SER A 77 -5.34 -3.21 -8.42
C SER A 77 -5.71 -4.59 -7.89
N SER A 78 -6.71 -4.68 -7.02
CA SER A 78 -7.13 -5.92 -6.36
C SER A 78 -7.58 -6.97 -7.37
N HIS A 79 -8.34 -6.60 -8.40
CA HIS A 79 -8.73 -7.51 -9.48
C HIS A 79 -7.51 -8.11 -10.19
N LEU A 80 -6.53 -7.27 -10.53
CA LEU A 80 -5.29 -7.70 -11.16
C LEU A 80 -4.47 -8.61 -10.24
N ILE A 81 -4.32 -8.24 -8.97
CA ILE A 81 -3.58 -9.01 -7.97
C ILE A 81 -4.21 -10.39 -7.79
N VAL A 82 -5.53 -10.47 -7.61
CA VAL A 82 -6.26 -11.72 -7.48
C VAL A 82 -6.09 -12.59 -8.73
N GLN A 83 -6.21 -12.00 -9.92
CA GLN A 83 -6.03 -12.72 -11.18
C GLN A 83 -4.61 -13.29 -11.28
N THR A 84 -3.59 -12.48 -11.01
CA THR A 84 -2.18 -12.92 -11.01
C THR A 84 -1.97 -14.07 -10.03
N LEU A 85 -2.39 -13.92 -8.77
CA LEU A 85 -2.21 -14.96 -7.75
C LEU A 85 -2.91 -16.26 -8.16
N LYS A 86 -4.08 -16.21 -8.80
CA LYS A 86 -4.77 -17.40 -9.33
C LYS A 86 -4.02 -18.03 -10.50
N ASN A 87 -3.57 -17.24 -11.47
CA ASN A 87 -2.85 -17.71 -12.65
C ASN A 87 -1.55 -18.44 -12.30
N HIS A 88 -0.91 -18.06 -11.19
CA HIS A 88 0.34 -18.65 -10.71
C HIS A 88 0.15 -19.67 -9.58
N GLY A 89 -1.09 -20.06 -9.25
CA GLY A 89 -1.35 -21.05 -8.20
C GLY A 89 -1.00 -20.59 -6.78
N LEU A 90 -0.87 -19.27 -6.57
CA LEU A 90 -0.52 -18.65 -5.29
C LEU A 90 -1.75 -18.22 -4.47
N TYR A 91 -2.94 -18.24 -5.08
CA TYR A 91 -4.18 -17.86 -4.40
C TYR A 91 -4.63 -18.95 -3.41
N SER A 92 -4.65 -18.61 -2.13
CA SER A 92 -5.04 -19.49 -1.03
C SER A 92 -6.09 -18.83 -0.12
N PRO A 93 -6.78 -19.59 0.75
CA PRO A 93 -7.66 -19.01 1.76
C PRO A 93 -6.96 -17.99 2.67
N HIS A 94 -5.67 -18.22 2.98
CA HIS A 94 -4.89 -17.27 3.77
C HIS A 94 -4.65 -15.97 3.01
N VAL A 95 -4.27 -16.04 1.73
CA VAL A 95 -4.15 -14.87 0.83
C VAL A 95 -5.47 -14.10 0.74
N GLN A 96 -6.60 -14.81 0.67
CA GLN A 96 -7.92 -14.16 0.66
C GLN A 96 -8.15 -13.33 1.93
N VAL A 97 -7.76 -13.84 3.10
CA VAL A 97 -7.84 -13.09 4.37
C VAL A 97 -6.97 -11.83 4.33
N GLN A 98 -5.73 -11.94 3.82
CA GLN A 98 -4.84 -10.77 3.67
C GLN A 98 -5.48 -9.69 2.78
N LEU A 99 -6.02 -10.09 1.62
CA LEU A 99 -6.70 -9.16 0.71
C LEU A 99 -7.93 -8.50 1.34
N GLN A 100 -8.68 -9.22 2.16
CA GLN A 100 -9.82 -8.66 2.90
C GLN A 100 -9.39 -7.65 3.96
N GLN A 101 -8.27 -7.91 4.67
CA GLN A 101 -7.73 -6.95 5.65
C GLN A 101 -7.36 -5.63 4.98
N ILE A 102 -6.72 -5.68 3.81
CA ILE A 102 -6.38 -4.48 3.03
C ILE A 102 -7.65 -3.75 2.58
N GLN A 103 -8.61 -4.48 2.01
CA GLN A 103 -9.87 -3.89 1.55
C GLN A 103 -10.66 -3.21 2.67
N ASN A 104 -10.76 -3.85 3.83
CA ASN A 104 -11.46 -3.29 4.99
C ASN A 104 -10.82 -2.00 5.48
N PHE A 105 -9.49 -1.96 5.54
CA PHE A 105 -8.75 -0.75 5.91
C PHE A 105 -9.01 0.40 4.94
N ILE A 106 -8.90 0.13 3.62
CA ILE A 106 -9.07 1.14 2.57
C ILE A 106 -10.51 1.66 2.53
N ASN A 107 -11.51 0.78 2.59
CA ASN A 107 -12.92 1.18 2.56
C ASN A 107 -13.28 2.11 3.71
N LYS A 108 -12.83 1.78 4.93
CA LYS A 108 -13.11 2.61 6.11
C LYS A 108 -12.54 4.02 5.98
N ARG A 109 -11.35 4.17 5.39
CA ARG A 109 -10.63 5.46 5.31
C ARG A 109 -11.01 6.27 4.09
N THR A 110 -11.41 5.63 3.01
CA THR A 110 -11.94 6.32 1.82
C THR A 110 -13.26 7.02 2.14
N ASN A 111 -14.08 6.46 3.04
CA ASN A 111 -15.30 7.12 3.48
C ASN A 111 -15.04 8.47 4.18
N TRP A 112 -13.79 8.73 4.59
CA TRP A 112 -13.40 9.89 5.39
C TRP A 112 -12.46 10.84 4.65
N ASP A 113 -11.48 10.30 3.90
CA ASP A 113 -10.50 11.07 3.13
C ASP A 113 -9.89 10.23 2.00
N ASP A 114 -10.60 10.20 0.87
CA ASP A 114 -10.21 9.41 -0.28
C ASP A 114 -8.91 9.93 -0.95
N ASP A 115 -8.72 11.24 -1.01
CA ASP A 115 -7.62 11.94 -1.69
C ASP A 115 -6.55 12.56 -0.76
N SER A 116 -6.58 12.24 0.53
CA SER A 116 -5.61 12.74 1.53
C SER A 116 -5.72 14.24 1.84
N MET A 117 -6.85 14.87 1.55
CA MET A 117 -7.06 16.30 1.77
C MET A 117 -7.39 16.59 3.24
N ALA A 118 -8.28 15.80 3.85
CA ALA A 118 -8.67 15.96 5.25
C ALA A 118 -7.49 15.77 6.21
N LEU A 119 -6.54 14.91 5.84
CA LEU A 119 -5.34 14.63 6.63
C LEU A 119 -4.25 15.70 6.53
N ARG A 120 -4.45 16.77 5.73
CA ARG A 120 -3.45 17.84 5.54
C ARG A 120 -3.99 19.22 5.84
N TYR A 121 -5.27 19.45 5.56
CA TYR A 121 -5.87 20.76 5.64
C TYR A 121 -6.93 20.78 6.74
N PRO A 122 -6.99 21.85 7.56
CA PRO A 122 -8.02 21.97 8.58
C PRO A 122 -9.41 22.24 7.99
N TYR A 123 -9.49 22.78 6.77
CA TYR A 123 -10.72 23.11 6.06
C TYR A 123 -10.65 22.63 4.61
N ASP A 124 -11.80 22.33 4.03
CA ASP A 124 -11.95 22.11 2.58
C ASP A 124 -11.91 23.43 1.79
N LEU A 125 -11.99 23.33 0.46
CA LEU A 125 -11.99 24.49 -0.44
C LEU A 125 -13.24 25.39 -0.30
N HIS A 126 -14.26 24.92 0.44
CA HIS A 126 -15.50 25.64 0.72
C HIS A 126 -15.54 26.22 2.14
N GLY A 127 -14.46 26.07 2.92
CA GLY A 127 -14.34 26.58 4.29
C GLY A 127 -15.00 25.68 5.34
N SER A 128 -15.39 24.46 5.01
CA SER A 128 -15.94 23.48 5.94
C SER A 128 -14.81 22.73 6.63
N ALA A 129 -14.83 22.68 7.97
CA ALA A 129 -13.81 21.97 8.73
C ALA A 129 -13.94 20.45 8.54
N TYR A 130 -12.81 19.74 8.45
CA TYR A 130 -12.84 18.29 8.48
C TYR A 130 -13.06 17.80 9.91
N GLU A 131 -14.14 17.04 10.15
CA GLU A 131 -14.37 16.38 11.43
C GLU A 131 -13.63 15.04 11.49
N LEU A 132 -12.42 15.05 12.04
CA LEU A 132 -11.65 13.83 12.27
C LEU A 132 -12.05 13.19 13.60
N LYS A 133 -12.90 12.16 13.53
CA LYS A 133 -13.27 11.28 14.65
C LYS A 133 -12.76 9.87 14.37
N GLU A 134 -11.53 9.58 14.77
CA GLU A 134 -10.94 8.24 14.70
C GLU A 134 -10.72 7.69 16.11
N ASP A 135 -11.08 6.42 16.32
CA ASP A 135 -10.63 5.71 17.51
C ASP A 135 -9.17 5.30 17.28
N ILE A 136 -8.28 5.91 18.06
CA ILE A 136 -6.83 5.74 17.95
C ILE A 136 -6.40 4.29 18.17
N SER A 137 -7.01 3.58 19.11
CA SER A 137 -6.66 2.18 19.40
C SER A 137 -7.12 1.28 18.25
N LEU A 138 -8.31 1.55 17.72
CA LEU A 138 -8.85 0.85 16.56
C LEU A 138 -7.99 1.12 15.31
N PHE A 139 -7.57 2.36 15.08
CA PHE A 139 -6.66 2.73 13.99
C PHE A 139 -5.37 1.91 14.05
N LYS A 140 -4.72 1.82 15.21
CA LYS A 140 -3.48 1.05 15.36
C LYS A 140 -3.65 -0.42 15.00
N ASN A 141 -4.73 -1.05 15.47
CA ASN A 141 -5.01 -2.45 15.15
C ASN A 141 -5.28 -2.66 13.66
N GLU A 142 -6.07 -1.79 13.05
CA GLU A 142 -6.40 -1.88 11.62
C GLU A 142 -5.17 -1.58 10.75
N TRP A 143 -4.33 -0.62 11.15
CA TRP A 143 -3.04 -0.34 10.52
C TRP A 143 -2.14 -1.57 10.52
N ASN A 144 -1.92 -2.18 11.68
CA ASN A 144 -1.07 -3.37 11.80
C ASN A 144 -1.57 -4.48 10.88
N ASN A 145 -2.87 -4.78 10.91
CA ASN A 145 -3.47 -5.80 10.05
C ASN A 145 -3.29 -5.50 8.56
N CYS A 146 -3.47 -4.25 8.14
CA CYS A 146 -3.34 -3.86 6.74
C CYS A 146 -1.88 -3.91 6.26
N THR A 147 -0.95 -3.40 7.07
CA THR A 147 0.48 -3.39 6.78
C THR A 147 1.05 -4.80 6.74
N GLU A 148 0.71 -5.66 7.71
CA GLU A 148 1.11 -7.07 7.69
C GLU A 148 0.60 -7.77 6.43
N ALA A 149 -0.64 -7.52 6.02
CA ALA A 149 -1.22 -8.09 4.82
C ALA A 149 -0.55 -7.60 3.53
N LEU A 150 -0.26 -6.31 3.42
CA LEU A 150 0.47 -5.75 2.27
C LEU A 150 1.89 -6.33 2.19
N GLU A 151 2.61 -6.38 3.31
CA GLU A 151 3.94 -6.95 3.38
C GLU A 151 3.94 -8.45 3.06
N TYR A 152 2.93 -9.20 3.52
CA TYR A 152 2.78 -10.61 3.19
C TYR A 152 2.65 -10.82 1.68
N ILE A 153 1.71 -10.13 1.02
CA ILE A 153 1.49 -10.26 -0.42
C ILE A 153 2.72 -9.81 -1.20
N TYR A 154 3.32 -8.69 -0.81
CA TYR A 154 4.53 -8.18 -1.46
C TYR A 154 5.68 -9.19 -1.38
N LYS A 155 6.00 -9.67 -0.17
CA LYS A 155 7.10 -10.61 0.07
C LYS A 155 6.87 -11.94 -0.65
N GLN A 156 5.63 -12.43 -0.70
CA GLN A 156 5.31 -13.65 -1.44
C GLN A 156 5.66 -13.49 -2.92
N LEU A 157 5.18 -12.41 -3.56
CA LEU A 157 5.43 -12.16 -4.98
C LEU A 157 6.93 -11.98 -5.29
N THR A 158 7.65 -11.18 -4.50
CA THR A 158 9.08 -10.93 -4.75
C THR A 158 9.94 -12.16 -4.48
N THR A 159 9.63 -12.93 -3.42
CA THR A 159 10.34 -14.18 -3.10
C THR A 159 10.14 -15.23 -4.19
N ASP A 160 8.92 -15.38 -4.71
CA ASP A 160 8.61 -16.36 -5.75
C ASP A 160 9.26 -15.99 -7.09
N ILE A 161 9.43 -14.69 -7.38
CA ILE A 161 10.23 -14.21 -8.52
C ILE A 161 11.72 -14.52 -8.31
N GLN A 162 12.28 -14.21 -7.14
CA GLN A 162 13.70 -14.43 -6.81
C GLN A 162 14.08 -15.92 -6.86
N LYS A 163 13.20 -16.79 -6.34
CA LYS A 163 13.40 -18.25 -6.38
C LYS A 163 13.18 -18.87 -7.76
N GLY A 164 12.61 -18.11 -8.71
CA GLY A 164 12.23 -18.62 -10.03
C GLY A 164 10.99 -19.49 -10.03
N THR A 165 10.23 -19.55 -8.93
CA THR A 165 8.89 -20.18 -8.87
C THR A 165 7.95 -19.55 -9.88
N ILE A 166 8.08 -18.22 -10.06
CA ILE A 166 7.43 -17.48 -11.14
C ILE A 166 8.49 -17.13 -12.19
N PRO A 167 8.48 -17.80 -13.36
CA PRO A 167 9.44 -17.49 -14.41
C PRO A 167 9.10 -16.16 -15.07
N LEU A 168 9.96 -15.16 -14.86
CA LEU A 168 9.93 -13.90 -15.61
C LEU A 168 11.05 -13.90 -16.67
N THR A 169 10.74 -13.37 -17.85
CA THR A 169 11.73 -13.04 -18.87
C THR A 169 12.69 -11.97 -18.37
N GLN A 170 13.88 -11.87 -18.97
CA GLN A 170 14.85 -10.83 -18.63
C GLN A 170 14.25 -9.42 -18.78
N ASN A 171 13.51 -9.18 -19.86
CA ASN A 171 12.81 -7.91 -20.10
C ASN A 171 11.81 -7.56 -18.98
N GLN A 172 11.05 -8.54 -18.49
CA GLN A 172 10.13 -8.34 -17.36
C GLN A 172 10.89 -8.00 -16.07
N LYS A 173 12.01 -8.68 -15.80
CA LYS A 173 12.85 -8.40 -14.63
C LYS A 173 13.45 -6.99 -14.69
N ASP A 174 13.97 -6.60 -15.85
CA ASP A 174 14.54 -5.27 -16.07
C ASP A 174 13.48 -4.19 -15.95
N SER A 175 12.25 -4.46 -16.44
CA SER A 175 11.11 -3.56 -16.29
C SER A 175 10.77 -3.29 -14.82
N LEU A 176 10.81 -4.31 -13.96
CA LEU A 176 10.59 -4.15 -12.51
C LEU A 176 11.73 -3.36 -11.83
N ARG A 177 12.99 -3.66 -12.16
CA ARG A 177 14.17 -2.96 -11.61
C ARG A 177 14.20 -1.49 -12.02
N ASN A 178 13.89 -1.18 -13.28
CA ASN A 178 13.77 0.18 -13.78
C ASN A 178 12.61 0.95 -13.12
N ASN A 179 11.65 0.24 -12.53
CA ASN A 179 10.59 0.81 -11.72
C ASN A 179 10.92 0.81 -10.21
N GLY A 180 12.17 0.57 -9.83
CA GLY A 180 12.64 0.67 -8.45
C GLY A 180 12.14 -0.44 -7.52
N ILE A 181 11.85 -1.63 -8.05
CA ILE A 181 11.46 -2.84 -7.31
C ILE A 181 12.67 -3.79 -7.26
N ILE A 182 13.01 -4.29 -6.07
CA ILE A 182 14.17 -5.16 -5.85
C ILE A 182 13.74 -6.63 -6.02
N ILE A 183 14.25 -7.27 -7.08
CA ILE A 183 13.99 -8.68 -7.45
C ILE A 183 15.22 -9.41 -7.99
#